data_AF-A0A9E4PF93-F1
#
_entry.id   AF-A0A9E4PF93-F1
#
_cell.length_a   1.000
_cell.length_b   1.000
_cell.length_c   1.000
_cell.angle_alpha   90.00
_cell.angle_beta   90.00
_cell.angle_gamma   90.00
#
_symmetry.space_group_name_H-M   'P 1'
#
loop_
_entity.id
_entity.type
_entity.pdbx_description
1 polymer ?
#
loop_
_entity_poly.entity_id
_entity_poly.type
_entity_poly.pdbx_seq_one_letter_code
_entity_poly.pdbx_strand_id
1 'polypeptide(L)'
;MRLKRLILGLALVLLLLPAVMIGSAAALEGYDPFCAACHTEPEVEYVLRSLSDPSDLASAHTPANVSCVQCHSGEGLFGRSVSLRQGAYDLTAYISGDYAQPAITTNPVGEVGCTKCHNAPSSLGVFARTEGGVTSSHYHFREYAAEWLAREPDARGSCVLCHNPHALDTLMNQGFVINSELSAACEACHAALSGWVPPPR
;
A
#
# COMPACT_ATOMS: atom_id res chain seq x y z
N MET A 1 28.52 14.19 45.71
CA MET A 1 28.76 13.13 44.69
C MET A 1 27.51 12.33 44.33
N ARG A 2 26.69 11.89 45.28
CA ARG A 2 25.46 11.11 45.01
C ARG A 2 24.42 11.86 44.17
N LEU A 3 24.15 13.14 44.47
CA LEU A 3 23.19 13.96 43.72
C LEU A 3 23.60 14.17 42.25
N LYS A 4 24.88 14.44 41.97
CA LYS A 4 25.38 14.57 40.58
C LYS A 4 25.23 13.25 39.80
N ARG A 5 25.50 12.10 40.42
CA ARG A 5 25.30 10.78 39.80
C ARG A 5 23.83 10.47 39.53
N LEU A 6 22.93 10.88 40.44
CA LEU A 6 21.48 10.77 40.25
C LEU A 6 20.98 11.66 39.11
N ILE A 7 21.44 12.93 39.05
CA ILE A 7 21.09 13.85 37.95
C ILE A 7 21.61 13.33 36.61
N LEU A 8 22.85 12.83 36.57
CA LEU A 8 23.42 12.23 35.35
C LEU A 8 22.64 10.97 34.92
N GLY A 9 22.26 10.14 35.88
CA GLY A 9 21.45 8.94 35.63
C GLY A 9 20.06 9.28 35.11
N LEU A 10 19.39 10.26 35.71
CA LEU A 10 18.07 10.71 35.26
C LEU A 10 18.13 11.35 33.86
N ALA A 11 19.15 12.18 33.61
CA ALA A 11 19.38 12.77 32.29
C ALA A 11 19.64 11.69 31.23
N LEU A 12 20.40 10.65 31.56
CA LEU A 12 20.64 9.52 30.67
C LEU A 12 19.34 8.75 30.39
N VAL A 13 18.52 8.48 31.41
CA VAL A 13 17.22 7.80 31.22
C VAL A 13 16.30 8.64 30.34
N LEU A 14 16.18 9.94 30.61
CA LEU A 14 15.34 10.85 29.81
C LEU A 14 15.81 10.95 28.34
N LEU A 15 17.11 10.78 28.08
CA LEU A 15 17.67 10.77 26.74
C LEU A 15 17.46 9.43 26.02
N LEU A 16 17.59 8.30 26.73
CA LEU A 16 17.51 6.96 26.14
C LEU A 16 16.08 6.48 25.96
N LEU A 17 15.17 6.87 26.85
CA LEU A 17 13.79 6.39 26.83
C LEU A 17 13.07 6.68 25.50
N PRO A 18 13.14 7.91 24.92
CA PRO A 18 12.54 8.17 23.61
C PRO A 18 13.13 7.31 22.50
N ALA A 19 14.44 7.07 22.51
CA ALA A 19 15.11 6.25 21.50
C ALA A 19 14.65 4.78 21.57
N VAL A 20 14.51 4.24 22.79
CA VAL A 20 13.95 2.89 23.00
C VAL A 20 12.50 2.82 22.53
N MET A 21 11.66 3.80 22.91
CA MET A 21 10.25 3.82 22.50
C MET A 21 10.08 3.91 20.99
N ILE A 22 10.85 4.77 20.32
CA ILE A 22 10.83 4.89 18.85
C ILE A 22 11.31 3.59 18.20
N GLY A 23 12.39 2.99 18.73
CA GLY A 23 12.91 1.72 18.23
C GLY A 23 11.91 0.57 18.38
N SER A 24 11.23 0.48 19.52
CA SER A 24 10.18 -0.50 19.76
C SER A 24 8.96 -0.27 18.86
N ALA A 25 8.51 0.97 18.68
CA ALA A 25 7.41 1.30 17.78
C ALA A 25 7.75 0.92 16.32
N ALA A 26 8.97 1.23 15.87
CA ALA A 26 9.46 0.87 14.54
C ALA A 26 9.60 -0.65 14.36
N ALA A 27 9.93 -1.39 15.41
CA ALA A 27 9.97 -2.85 15.36
C ALA A 27 8.57 -3.47 15.27
N LEU A 28 7.59 -2.92 16.00
CA LEU A 28 6.21 -3.40 16.02
C LEU A 28 5.52 -3.20 14.67
N GLU A 29 5.61 -2.00 14.08
CA GLU A 29 5.00 -1.73 12.77
C GLU A 29 5.64 -2.52 11.61
N GLY A 30 6.87 -3.00 11.78
CA GLY A 30 7.55 -3.86 10.82
C GLY A 30 7.13 -5.34 10.92
N TYR A 31 6.28 -5.67 11.90
CA TYR A 31 5.78 -7.02 12.14
C TYR A 31 4.30 -7.08 11.77
N ASP A 32 3.96 -7.57 10.58
CA ASP A 32 2.58 -7.53 10.05
C ASP A 32 1.49 -8.06 11.01
N PRO A 33 1.71 -9.15 11.79
CA PRO A 33 0.71 -9.60 12.77
C PRO A 33 0.40 -8.58 13.89
N PHE A 34 1.27 -7.60 14.13
CA PHE A 34 0.95 -6.49 15.04
C PHE A 34 -0.23 -5.67 14.55
N CYS A 35 -0.29 -5.37 13.24
CA CYS A 35 -1.39 -4.61 12.65
C CYS A 35 -2.72 -5.35 12.81
N ALA A 36 -2.71 -6.68 12.59
CA ALA A 36 -3.86 -7.55 12.73
C ALA A 36 -4.30 -7.82 14.19
N ALA A 37 -3.51 -7.38 15.19
CA ALA A 37 -3.83 -7.61 16.59
C ALA A 37 -4.94 -6.68 17.12
N CYS A 38 -5.12 -5.50 16.48
CA CYS A 38 -6.12 -4.51 16.88
C CYS A 38 -7.21 -4.34 15.81
N HIS A 39 -6.80 -4.34 14.53
CA HIS A 39 -7.72 -4.31 13.41
C HIS A 39 -7.89 -5.75 12.90
N THR A 40 -8.96 -6.43 13.33
CA THR A 40 -9.10 -7.86 13.02
C THR A 40 -9.67 -8.11 11.62
N GLU A 41 -10.64 -7.29 11.21
CA GLU A 41 -11.27 -7.34 9.91
C GLU A 41 -10.92 -6.06 9.13
N PRO A 42 -10.32 -6.14 7.93
CA PRO A 42 -9.92 -7.34 7.20
C PRO A 42 -8.45 -7.81 7.42
N GLU A 43 -7.68 -7.17 8.30
CA GLU A 43 -6.21 -7.33 8.33
C GLU A 43 -5.76 -8.73 8.75
N VAL A 44 -6.53 -9.47 9.57
CA VAL A 44 -6.21 -10.87 9.89
C VAL A 44 -6.21 -11.71 8.62
N GLU A 45 -7.19 -11.51 7.73
CA GLU A 45 -7.24 -12.24 6.46
C GLU A 45 -6.05 -11.88 5.57
N TYR A 46 -5.64 -10.61 5.58
CA TYR A 46 -4.50 -10.14 4.77
C TYR A 46 -3.18 -10.77 5.25
N VAL A 47 -2.99 -10.87 6.57
CA VAL A 47 -1.86 -11.58 7.17
C VAL A 47 -1.94 -13.07 6.86
N LEU A 48 -3.11 -13.70 6.95
CA LEU A 48 -3.23 -15.13 6.63
C LEU A 48 -2.89 -15.43 5.16
N ARG A 49 -3.28 -14.57 4.23
CA ARG A 49 -2.93 -14.71 2.80
C ARG A 49 -1.43 -14.53 2.54
N SER A 50 -0.73 -13.71 3.33
CA SER A 50 0.72 -13.57 3.20
C SER A 50 1.50 -14.81 3.63
N LEU A 51 0.89 -15.70 4.43
CA LEU A 51 1.49 -16.95 4.91
C LEU A 51 1.27 -18.15 3.96
N SER A 52 0.48 -17.98 2.89
CA SER A 52 0.13 -19.02 1.93
C SER A 52 0.63 -18.70 0.52
N ASP A 53 0.22 -19.50 -0.46
CA ASP A 53 0.41 -19.15 -1.87
C ASP A 53 -0.25 -17.80 -2.19
N PRO A 54 0.38 -16.97 -3.06
CA PRO A 54 -0.17 -15.67 -3.43
C PRO A 54 -1.57 -15.80 -4.02
N SER A 55 -2.51 -15.04 -3.44
CA SER A 55 -3.92 -15.03 -3.84
C SER A 55 -4.42 -13.62 -4.19
N ASP A 56 -3.61 -12.61 -3.90
CA ASP A 56 -3.79 -11.21 -4.29
C ASP A 56 -2.44 -10.59 -4.60
N LEU A 57 -2.45 -9.33 -5.05
CA LEU A 57 -1.22 -8.63 -5.40
C LEU A 57 -0.34 -8.36 -4.17
N ALA A 58 -0.92 -8.10 -3.00
CA ALA A 58 -0.17 -7.86 -1.77
C ALA A 58 0.63 -9.10 -1.34
N SER A 59 0.00 -10.28 -1.28
CA SER A 59 0.65 -11.56 -0.97
C SER A 59 1.68 -11.98 -2.01
N ALA A 60 1.56 -11.51 -3.26
CA ALA A 60 2.61 -11.69 -4.27
C ALA A 60 3.92 -10.96 -3.92
N HIS A 61 3.90 -9.99 -2.99
CA HIS A 61 5.09 -9.29 -2.51
C HIS A 61 5.74 -9.95 -1.28
N THR A 62 5.12 -10.99 -0.69
CA THR A 62 5.72 -11.73 0.45
C THR A 62 7.13 -12.24 0.14
N PRO A 63 7.42 -12.86 -1.03
CA PRO A 63 8.76 -13.37 -1.33
C PRO A 63 9.84 -12.28 -1.40
N ALA A 64 9.44 -11.01 -1.60
CA ALA A 64 10.32 -9.85 -1.58
C ALA A 64 10.47 -9.22 -0.19
N ASN A 65 9.91 -9.86 0.85
CA ASN A 65 9.94 -9.39 2.23
C ASN A 65 9.38 -7.97 2.39
N VAL A 66 8.28 -7.69 1.70
CA VAL A 66 7.53 -6.43 1.81
C VAL A 66 6.48 -6.55 2.91
N SER A 67 6.60 -5.73 3.95
CA SER A 67 5.65 -5.63 5.07
C SER A 67 4.56 -4.60 4.83
N CYS A 68 3.48 -4.65 5.63
CA CYS A 68 2.34 -3.73 5.54
C CYS A 68 2.79 -2.26 5.51
N VAL A 69 3.70 -1.89 6.42
CA VAL A 69 4.14 -0.50 6.56
C VAL A 69 4.91 -0.01 5.34
N GLN A 70 5.51 -0.88 4.52
CA GLN A 70 6.24 -0.45 3.32
C GLN A 70 5.30 0.12 2.25
N CYS A 71 4.06 -0.37 2.17
CA CYS A 71 3.01 0.17 1.30
C CYS A 71 2.15 1.23 1.99
N HIS A 72 1.81 1.02 3.27
CA HIS A 72 0.90 1.90 4.03
C HIS A 72 1.58 3.10 4.68
N SER A 73 2.92 3.20 4.62
CA SER A 73 3.62 4.44 5.00
C SER A 73 3.75 5.38 3.81
N GLY A 74 3.68 6.69 4.06
CA GLY A 74 4.10 7.66 3.03
C GLY A 74 5.63 7.65 2.82
N GLU A 75 6.11 8.39 1.82
CA GLU A 75 7.54 8.52 1.53
C GLU A 75 8.22 9.58 2.41
N GLY A 76 9.49 9.33 2.75
CA GLY A 76 10.33 10.23 3.52
C GLY A 76 9.82 10.51 4.94
N LEU A 77 10.42 11.52 5.59
CA LEU A 77 10.08 11.87 6.97
C LEU A 77 8.64 12.34 7.13
N PHE A 78 8.12 13.08 6.15
CA PHE A 78 6.77 13.60 6.20
C PHE A 78 5.73 12.48 6.11
N GLY A 79 5.83 11.59 5.11
CA GLY A 79 4.92 10.46 4.97
C GLY A 79 4.97 9.50 6.15
N ARG A 80 6.17 9.30 6.70
CA ARG A 80 6.36 8.54 7.94
C ARG A 80 5.64 9.16 9.13
N SER A 81 5.70 10.49 9.28
CA SER A 81 5.05 11.20 10.38
C SER A 81 3.52 11.09 10.35
N VAL A 82 2.92 11.06 9.15
CA VAL A 82 1.47 10.84 8.97
C VAL A 82 1.08 9.43 9.45
N SER A 83 1.88 8.43 9.08
CA SER A 83 1.65 7.03 9.42
C SER A 83 1.77 6.79 10.93
N LEU A 84 2.80 7.38 11.56
CA LEU A 84 2.98 7.35 13.02
C LEU A 84 1.81 7.99 13.76
N ARG A 85 1.31 9.12 13.25
CA ARG A 85 0.15 9.79 13.83
C ARG A 85 -1.10 8.91 13.72
N GLN A 86 -1.33 8.28 12.57
CA GLN A 86 -2.44 7.34 12.40
C GLN A 86 -2.34 6.17 13.39
N GLY A 87 -1.19 5.51 13.50
CA GLY A 87 -1.00 4.41 14.45
C GLY A 87 -1.21 4.83 15.91
N ALA A 88 -0.85 6.06 16.29
CA ALA A 88 -1.13 6.60 17.62
C ALA A 88 -2.63 6.83 17.86
N TYR A 89 -3.36 7.31 16.83
CA TYR A 89 -4.81 7.43 16.90
C TYR A 89 -5.50 6.07 17.02
N ASP A 90 -5.10 5.11 16.20
CA ASP A 90 -5.65 3.74 16.23
C ASP A 90 -5.40 3.06 17.57
N LEU A 91 -4.20 3.21 18.14
CA LEU A 91 -3.89 2.70 19.48
C LEU A 91 -4.77 3.35 20.55
N THR A 92 -5.02 4.66 20.45
CA THR A 92 -5.88 5.38 21.39
C THR A 92 -7.32 4.88 21.30
N ALA A 93 -7.84 4.74 20.06
CA ALA A 93 -9.17 4.19 19.78
C ALA A 93 -9.33 2.76 20.31
N TYR A 94 -8.31 1.92 20.12
CA TYR A 94 -8.29 0.56 20.66
C TYR A 94 -8.35 0.55 22.19
N ILE A 95 -7.48 1.32 22.86
CA ILE A 95 -7.42 1.38 24.34
C ILE A 95 -8.71 1.97 24.92
N SER A 96 -9.34 2.94 24.26
CA SER A 96 -10.61 3.52 24.71
C SER A 96 -11.82 2.64 24.41
N GLY A 97 -11.66 1.58 23.61
CA GLY A 97 -12.78 0.77 23.10
C GLY A 97 -13.62 1.49 22.03
N ASP A 98 -13.11 2.58 21.46
CA ASP A 98 -13.77 3.40 20.42
C ASP A 98 -13.18 3.09 19.04
N TYR A 99 -13.09 1.80 18.71
CA TYR A 99 -12.58 1.33 17.43
C TYR A 99 -13.70 0.63 16.64
N ALA A 100 -13.67 0.77 15.32
CA ALA A 100 -14.65 0.16 14.41
C ALA A 100 -14.09 -1.13 13.79
N GLN A 101 -14.98 -2.08 13.56
CA GLN A 101 -14.73 -3.29 12.76
C GLN A 101 -15.89 -3.44 11.76
N PRO A 102 -15.61 -3.64 10.45
CA PRO A 102 -14.29 -3.66 9.82
C PRO A 102 -13.53 -2.34 9.94
N ALA A 103 -12.20 -2.40 9.90
CA ALA A 103 -11.34 -1.24 9.94
C ALA A 103 -11.64 -0.31 8.76
N ILE A 104 -11.82 0.98 9.07
CA ILE A 104 -12.08 2.00 8.05
C ILE A 104 -10.73 2.46 7.50
N THR A 105 -10.47 2.19 6.22
CA THR A 105 -9.26 2.68 5.56
C THR A 105 -9.30 4.21 5.44
N THR A 106 -8.57 4.92 6.30
CA THR A 106 -8.44 6.39 6.27
C THR A 106 -7.28 6.88 5.41
N ASN A 107 -6.31 6.00 5.13
CA ASN A 107 -5.13 6.28 4.33
C ASN A 107 -4.91 5.15 3.30
N PRO A 108 -5.66 5.14 2.19
CA PRO A 108 -5.50 4.13 1.16
C PRO A 108 -4.12 4.22 0.50
N VAL A 109 -3.60 3.08 0.05
CA VAL A 109 -2.32 3.03 -0.67
C VAL A 109 -2.49 3.73 -2.02
N GLY A 110 -1.77 4.84 -2.20
CA GLY A 110 -1.65 5.53 -3.48
C GLY A 110 -0.40 5.11 -4.25
N GLU A 111 -0.14 5.78 -5.38
CA GLU A 111 1.04 5.56 -6.23
C GLU A 111 2.37 5.50 -5.46
N VAL A 112 2.51 6.34 -4.43
CA VAL A 112 3.71 6.42 -3.59
C VAL A 112 4.04 5.10 -2.89
N GLY A 113 3.05 4.25 -2.59
CA GLY A 113 3.28 2.93 -2.02
C GLY A 113 3.97 1.98 -3.02
N CYS A 114 3.71 2.18 -4.31
CA CYS A 114 4.27 1.39 -5.40
C CYS A 114 5.64 1.94 -5.81
N THR A 115 5.75 3.26 -5.99
CA THR A 115 6.94 3.91 -6.59
C THR A 115 8.19 3.91 -5.73
N LYS A 116 8.07 3.54 -4.45
CA LYS A 116 9.23 3.25 -3.57
C LYS A 116 10.14 2.16 -4.14
N CYS A 117 9.56 1.18 -4.83
CA CYS A 117 10.28 0.04 -5.41
C CYS A 117 10.10 -0.05 -6.92
N HIS A 118 8.93 0.36 -7.43
CA HIS A 118 8.51 0.21 -8.82
C HIS A 118 8.55 1.53 -9.58
N ASN A 119 9.50 1.74 -10.49
CA ASN A 119 9.43 2.92 -11.36
C ASN A 119 8.31 2.72 -12.41
N ALA A 120 7.34 3.64 -12.49
CA ALA A 120 6.20 3.56 -13.43
C ALA A 120 6.55 3.26 -14.90
N PRO A 121 7.73 3.65 -15.45
CA PRO A 121 8.14 3.23 -16.79
C PRO A 121 8.66 1.78 -16.89
N SER A 122 9.10 1.16 -15.79
CA SER A 122 9.79 -0.15 -15.75
C SER A 122 9.07 -1.25 -14.96
N SER A 123 8.13 -0.89 -14.07
CA SER A 123 7.32 -1.84 -13.30
C SER A 123 6.30 -2.60 -14.14
N LEU A 124 5.94 -2.02 -15.29
CA LEU A 124 5.21 -2.69 -16.37
C LEU A 124 6.01 -3.82 -17.04
N GLY A 125 7.31 -3.97 -16.72
CA GLY A 125 8.21 -4.97 -17.28
C GLY A 125 8.40 -6.23 -16.44
N VAL A 126 7.83 -6.32 -15.23
CA VAL A 126 8.07 -7.47 -14.33
C VAL A 126 7.33 -8.74 -14.78
N PHE A 127 6.35 -8.63 -15.70
CA PHE A 127 5.73 -9.78 -16.39
C PHE A 127 6.20 -9.94 -17.85
N ALA A 128 7.22 -9.19 -18.27
CA ALA A 128 7.63 -9.05 -19.66
C ALA A 128 8.95 -9.79 -20.02
N ARG A 129 9.24 -10.93 -19.40
CA ARG A 129 10.32 -11.83 -19.86
C ARG A 129 9.92 -13.29 -19.76
N THR A 130 9.01 -13.70 -20.64
CA THR A 130 9.03 -15.06 -21.20
C THR A 130 9.51 -14.96 -22.65
N GLU A 131 10.45 -15.81 -23.03
CA GLU A 131 11.11 -15.87 -24.36
C GLU A 131 10.14 -16.33 -25.47
N GLY A 132 9.10 -15.54 -25.70
CA GLY A 132 8.04 -15.83 -26.63
C GLY A 132 7.00 -14.71 -26.65
N GLY A 133 7.44 -13.48 -26.94
CA GLY A 133 6.55 -12.34 -27.18
C GLY A 133 5.70 -11.95 -25.99
N VAL A 134 6.13 -10.92 -25.26
CA VAL A 134 5.32 -10.31 -24.20
C VAL A 134 4.02 -9.79 -24.80
N THR A 135 2.92 -10.49 -24.52
CA THR A 135 1.54 -10.05 -24.78
C THR A 135 0.85 -9.72 -23.46
N SER A 136 1.54 -8.99 -22.59
CA SER A 136 0.85 -8.20 -21.58
C SER A 136 1.36 -6.76 -21.61
N SER A 137 1.00 -6.06 -22.70
CA SER A 137 0.35 -4.76 -22.51
C SER A 137 -0.78 -4.99 -21.50
N HIS A 138 -1.32 -4.00 -20.80
CA HIS A 138 -2.78 -4.14 -20.68
C HIS A 138 -3.35 -3.79 -22.04
N TYR A 139 -3.44 -2.53 -22.46
CA TYR A 139 -3.70 -2.21 -23.87
C TYR A 139 -3.18 -0.80 -24.09
N HIS A 140 -1.93 -0.63 -24.55
CA HIS A 140 -1.29 0.67 -24.81
C HIS A 140 -1.34 1.74 -23.66
N PHE A 141 -1.67 1.35 -22.43
CA PHE A 141 -1.83 2.30 -21.32
C PHE A 141 -0.57 3.14 -21.08
N ARG A 142 0.60 2.51 -21.15
CA ARG A 142 1.90 3.16 -20.92
C ARG A 142 2.15 4.31 -21.89
N GLU A 143 1.68 4.15 -23.12
CA GLU A 143 1.87 5.08 -24.22
C GLU A 143 1.02 6.34 -24.05
N TYR A 144 -0.14 6.23 -23.39
CA TYR A 144 -1.11 7.32 -23.27
C TYR A 144 -1.42 7.76 -21.83
N ALA A 145 -0.80 7.15 -20.82
CA ALA A 145 -1.04 7.47 -19.41
C ALA A 145 -0.81 8.96 -19.09
N ALA A 146 0.25 9.56 -19.65
CA ALA A 146 0.54 10.98 -19.46
C ALA A 146 -0.54 11.89 -20.06
N GLU A 147 -1.12 11.51 -21.20
CA GLU A 147 -2.21 12.27 -21.82
C GLU A 147 -3.52 12.09 -21.04
N TRP A 148 -3.82 10.89 -20.56
CA TRP A 148 -5.01 10.64 -19.75
C TRP A 148 -4.98 11.44 -18.45
N LEU A 149 -3.84 11.41 -17.75
CA LEU A 149 -3.60 12.20 -16.54
C LEU A 149 -3.77 13.71 -16.75
N ALA A 150 -3.43 14.21 -17.94
CA ALA A 150 -3.60 15.63 -18.27
C ALA A 150 -5.06 16.03 -18.49
N ARG A 151 -5.91 15.09 -18.93
CA ARG A 151 -7.34 15.33 -19.23
C ARG A 151 -8.25 15.02 -18.05
N GLU A 152 -7.88 14.03 -17.24
CA GLU A 152 -8.62 13.59 -16.07
C GLU A 152 -7.71 13.64 -14.83
N PRO A 153 -7.44 14.83 -14.28
CA PRO A 153 -6.52 15.00 -13.15
C PRO A 153 -6.99 14.30 -11.87
N ASP A 154 -8.30 14.07 -11.78
CA ASP A 154 -8.97 13.36 -10.68
C ASP A 154 -9.02 11.84 -10.92
N ALA A 155 -8.99 11.38 -12.19
CA ALA A 155 -8.87 9.97 -12.54
C ALA A 155 -7.41 9.50 -12.52
N ARG A 156 -6.60 10.07 -11.61
CA ARG A 156 -5.16 9.83 -11.48
C ARG A 156 -4.86 8.38 -11.79
N GLY A 157 -4.03 8.15 -12.81
CA GLY A 157 -3.47 6.89 -13.29
C GLY A 157 -2.68 6.15 -12.21
N SER A 158 -3.37 5.93 -11.10
CA SER A 158 -2.94 5.28 -9.90
C SER A 158 -2.90 3.81 -10.20
N CYS A 159 -1.81 3.17 -9.82
CA CYS A 159 -1.65 1.72 -9.95
C CYS A 159 -2.89 0.99 -9.41
N VAL A 160 -3.51 1.51 -8.34
CA VAL A 160 -4.65 0.87 -7.67
C VAL A 160 -5.98 0.94 -8.41
N LEU A 161 -6.10 1.73 -9.49
CA LEU A 161 -7.31 1.73 -10.33
C LEU A 161 -7.49 0.42 -11.08
N CYS A 162 -6.38 -0.21 -11.46
CA CYS A 162 -6.40 -1.50 -12.13
C CYS A 162 -5.88 -2.60 -11.21
N HIS A 163 -5.01 -2.26 -10.25
CA HIS A 163 -4.30 -3.20 -9.38
C HIS A 163 -4.60 -2.92 -7.91
N ASN A 164 -5.77 -3.36 -7.42
CA ASN A 164 -6.07 -3.28 -6.00
C ASN A 164 -5.24 -4.35 -5.24
N PRO A 165 -4.37 -3.95 -4.29
CA PRO A 165 -3.45 -4.87 -3.62
C PRO A 165 -4.13 -6.04 -2.90
N HIS A 166 -5.34 -5.83 -2.38
CA HIS A 166 -6.05 -6.81 -1.57
C HIS A 166 -7.27 -7.42 -2.27
N ALA A 167 -7.50 -7.09 -3.54
CA ALA A 167 -8.60 -7.67 -4.31
C ALA A 167 -8.34 -9.14 -4.64
N LEU A 168 -9.39 -9.96 -4.52
CA LEU A 168 -9.36 -11.38 -4.87
C LEU A 168 -9.89 -11.66 -6.27
N ASP A 169 -10.72 -10.76 -6.83
CA ASP A 169 -11.29 -10.88 -8.17
C ASP A 169 -10.29 -10.43 -9.25
N THR A 170 -9.05 -10.92 -9.16
CA THR A 170 -7.96 -10.47 -10.02
C THR A 170 -7.57 -11.52 -11.06
N LEU A 171 -7.06 -11.05 -12.19
CA LEU A 171 -6.49 -11.85 -13.25
C LEU A 171 -5.00 -12.07 -12.95
N MET A 172 -4.65 -13.12 -12.20
CA MET A 172 -3.27 -13.37 -11.75
C MET A 172 -2.26 -13.48 -12.92
N ASN A 173 -2.66 -14.13 -14.02
CA ASN A 173 -1.84 -14.25 -15.23
C ASN A 173 -1.71 -12.95 -16.03
N GLN A 174 -2.42 -11.91 -15.60
CA GLN A 174 -2.43 -10.56 -16.15
C GLN A 174 -2.00 -9.56 -15.08
N GLY A 175 -1.06 -9.94 -14.21
CA GLY A 175 -0.46 -9.03 -13.23
C GLY A 175 -1.43 -8.54 -12.16
N PHE A 176 -2.43 -9.34 -11.80
CA PHE A 176 -3.42 -9.03 -10.75
C PHE A 176 -4.31 -7.81 -11.07
N VAL A 177 -4.68 -7.65 -12.33
CA VAL A 177 -5.69 -6.66 -12.72
C VAL A 177 -7.07 -7.08 -12.19
N ILE A 178 -7.85 -6.15 -11.64
CA ILE A 178 -9.20 -6.39 -11.12
C ILE A 178 -10.13 -6.69 -12.29
N ASN A 179 -10.65 -7.91 -12.35
CA ASN A 179 -11.45 -8.39 -13.46
C ASN A 179 -12.79 -7.65 -13.59
N SER A 180 -13.43 -7.36 -12.45
CA SER A 180 -14.73 -6.69 -12.43
C SER A 180 -14.66 -5.22 -12.84
N GLU A 181 -13.54 -4.56 -12.60
CA GLU A 181 -13.33 -3.13 -12.87
C GLU A 181 -12.67 -2.86 -14.23
N LEU A 182 -12.04 -3.86 -14.83
CA LEU A 182 -11.26 -3.72 -16.06
C LEU A 182 -12.06 -3.07 -17.21
N SER A 183 -13.31 -3.49 -17.43
CA SER A 183 -14.13 -2.93 -18.52
C SER A 183 -14.43 -1.45 -18.29
N ALA A 184 -14.80 -1.07 -17.05
CA ALA A 184 -15.09 0.32 -16.70
C ALA A 184 -13.84 1.21 -16.79
N ALA A 185 -12.68 0.69 -16.37
CA ALA A 185 -11.40 1.40 -16.51
C ALA A 185 -11.05 1.65 -17.98
N CYS A 186 -11.26 0.65 -18.86
CA CYS A 186 -11.11 0.83 -20.30
C CYS A 186 -12.08 1.89 -20.85
N GLU A 187 -13.37 1.81 -20.49
CA GLU A 187 -14.39 2.76 -20.93
C GLU A 187 -14.04 4.21 -20.54
N ALA A 188 -13.65 4.44 -19.28
CA ALA A 188 -13.27 5.76 -18.78
C ALA A 188 -12.05 6.34 -19.53
N CYS A 189 -11.00 5.53 -19.73
CA CYS A 189 -9.81 5.94 -20.46
C CYS A 189 -10.12 6.28 -21.93
N HIS A 190 -10.89 5.43 -22.60
CA HIS A 190 -11.27 5.64 -24.00
C HIS A 190 -12.22 6.83 -24.20
N ALA A 191 -13.12 7.09 -23.26
CA ALA A 191 -13.95 8.28 -23.26
C ALA A 191 -13.10 9.56 -23.18
N ALA A 192 -12.08 9.58 -22.31
CA ALA A 192 -11.21 10.73 -22.11
C ALA A 192 -10.27 11.00 -23.31
N LEU A 193 -9.76 9.95 -23.96
CA LEU A 193 -8.71 10.08 -24.99
C LEU A 193 -9.21 10.00 -26.43
N SER A 194 -10.21 9.17 -26.70
CA SER A 194 -10.60 8.80 -28.08
C SER A 194 -12.00 9.26 -28.48
N GLY A 195 -12.78 9.82 -27.55
CA GLY A 195 -14.20 10.14 -27.78
C GLY A 195 -15.05 8.90 -28.08
N TRP A 196 -14.54 7.70 -27.75
CA TRP A 196 -15.23 6.44 -27.98
C TRP A 196 -16.37 6.27 -26.98
N VAL A 197 -17.54 5.94 -27.48
CA VAL A 197 -18.73 5.59 -26.69
C VAL A 197 -18.97 4.10 -26.89
N PRO A 198 -18.98 3.27 -25.81
CA PRO A 198 -19.28 1.86 -25.94
C PRO A 198 -20.69 1.64 -26.53
N PRO A 199 -20.91 0.58 -27.33
CA PRO A 199 -22.25 0.22 -27.78
C PRO A 199 -23.15 -0.10 -26.56
N PRO A 200 -24.46 0.22 -26.61
CA PRO A 200 -25.37 -0.09 -25.52
C PRO A 200 -25.41 -1.59 -25.23
N ARG A 201 -25.41 -1.94 -23.94
CA ARG A 201 -25.47 -3.31 -23.43
C ARG A 201 -26.83 -3.97 -23.69
#